data_AF-A0A3S5CN97-F1
#
_entry.id   AF-A0A3S5CN97-F1
#
_cell.length_a   1.000
_cell.length_b   1.000
_cell.length_c   1.000
_cell.angle_alpha   90.00
_cell.angle_beta   90.00
_cell.angle_gamma   90.00
#
_symmetry.space_group_name_H-M   'P 1'
#
loop_
_entity.id
_entity.type
_entity.pdbx_description
1 polymer ?
#
loop_
_entity_poly.entity_id
_entity_poly.type
_entity_poly.pdbx_seq_one_letter_code
_entity_poly.pdbx_strand_id
1 'polypeptide(L)'
;MSDTGSVHDRILIALHHSGWNELLLFIANSEDEKGFAFHILEIISLMFREQIAGAGVNMKRIELCCSSSILGMLTNDQLCIYSFNRFGGTYELTNTKSISERPLIYHHDVTKNLMSKVASPGSDISSYNATDIVDLNINKRQFRRPRNRKPLIDTEVYHNSLVTVQLFLQQFCWRFLQHCYNPLMHSVHSVLVRQAAQTNDETYFLWAMRFFMAFCRLFRFNPEYIR
;
A
#
# COMPACT_ATOMS: atom_id res chain seq x y z
N MET A 1 20.25 -23.99 10.41
CA MET A 1 19.08 -23.29 9.83
C MET A 1 18.78 -22.07 10.69
N SER A 2 19.05 -20.87 10.20
CA SER A 2 18.76 -19.61 10.90
C SER A 2 17.29 -19.25 10.74
N ASP A 3 16.56 -19.25 11.86
CA ASP A 3 15.11 -19.16 11.97
C ASP A 3 14.60 -17.70 11.95
N THR A 4 15.15 -16.86 11.07
CA THR A 4 14.94 -15.40 11.05
C THR A 4 14.02 -14.94 9.91
N GLY A 5 12.91 -15.66 9.68
CA GLY A 5 11.91 -15.32 8.65
C GLY A 5 10.48 -15.33 9.21
N SER A 6 9.60 -14.52 8.63
CA SER A 6 8.16 -14.57 8.93
C SER A 6 7.63 -16.00 8.76
N VAL A 7 6.62 -16.38 9.54
CA VAL A 7 5.92 -17.67 9.35
C VAL A 7 5.39 -17.78 7.92
N HIS A 8 4.92 -16.66 7.35
CA HIS A 8 4.44 -16.58 5.98
C HIS A 8 5.54 -16.91 4.97
N ASP A 9 6.72 -16.27 5.08
CA ASP A 9 7.88 -16.57 4.23
C ASP A 9 8.30 -18.04 4.30
N ARG A 10 8.27 -18.66 5.48
CA ARG A 10 8.59 -20.09 5.64
C ARG A 10 7.59 -20.98 4.91
N ILE A 11 6.30 -20.64 4.96
CA ILE A 11 5.26 -21.36 4.22
C ILE A 11 5.46 -21.20 2.72
N LEU A 12 5.77 -19.99 2.24
CA LEU A 12 6.02 -19.75 0.81
C LEU A 12 7.24 -20.53 0.29
N ILE A 13 8.32 -20.59 1.07
CA ILE A 13 9.50 -21.39 0.73
C ILE A 13 9.15 -22.88 0.68
N ALA A 14 8.39 -23.37 1.67
CA ALA A 14 7.96 -24.77 1.68
C ALA A 14 7.02 -25.10 0.49
N LEU A 15 6.12 -24.18 0.14
CA LEU A 15 5.23 -24.30 -1.02
C LEU A 15 6.03 -24.40 -2.33
N HIS A 16 7.09 -23.59 -2.46
CA HIS A 16 7.96 -23.63 -3.62
C HIS A 16 8.75 -24.94 -3.71
N HIS A 17 9.39 -25.36 -2.62
CA HIS A 17 10.21 -26.59 -2.61
C HIS A 17 9.40 -27.86 -2.84
N SER A 18 8.12 -27.86 -2.47
CA SER A 18 7.23 -29.00 -2.69
C SER A 18 6.60 -29.04 -4.09
N GLY A 19 6.82 -28.02 -4.92
CA GLY A 19 6.26 -27.93 -6.27
C GLY A 19 4.76 -27.60 -6.32
N TRP A 20 4.14 -27.29 -5.18
CA TRP A 20 2.72 -26.95 -5.09
C TRP A 20 2.37 -25.70 -5.93
N ASN A 21 3.30 -24.77 -6.09
CA ASN A 21 3.11 -23.60 -6.93
C ASN A 21 2.87 -23.95 -8.41
N GLU A 22 3.54 -24.99 -8.94
CA GLU A 22 3.30 -25.44 -10.33
C GLU A 22 1.95 -26.15 -10.45
N LEU A 23 1.54 -26.90 -9.43
CA LEU A 23 0.21 -27.51 -9.38
C LEU A 23 -0.89 -26.45 -9.36
N LEU A 24 -0.72 -25.37 -8.59
CA LEU A 24 -1.67 -24.25 -8.59
C LEU A 24 -1.81 -23.61 -9.98
N LEU A 25 -0.70 -23.41 -10.70
CA LEU A 25 -0.73 -22.91 -12.08
C LEU A 25 -1.43 -23.89 -13.02
N PHE A 26 -1.17 -25.19 -12.87
CA PHE A 26 -1.80 -26.22 -13.68
C PHE A 26 -3.32 -26.23 -13.51
N ILE A 27 -3.82 -26.22 -12.27
CA ILE A 27 -5.26 -26.20 -11.99
C ILE A 27 -5.88 -24.87 -12.45
N ALA A 28 -5.19 -23.74 -12.26
CA ALA A 28 -5.67 -22.43 -12.68
C ALA A 28 -5.85 -22.29 -14.21
N ASN A 29 -5.05 -23.04 -14.99
CA ASN A 29 -5.13 -23.05 -16.45
C ASN A 29 -6.08 -24.14 -16.99
N SER A 30 -6.52 -25.09 -16.16
CA SER A 30 -7.39 -26.17 -16.58
C SER A 30 -8.83 -25.69 -16.76
N GLU A 31 -9.44 -26.01 -17.90
CA GLU A 31 -10.84 -25.66 -18.16
C GLU A 31 -11.85 -26.54 -17.43
N ASP A 32 -11.45 -27.76 -17.06
CA ASP A 32 -12.32 -28.74 -16.39
C ASP A 32 -12.46 -28.45 -14.89
N GLU A 33 -11.46 -27.78 -14.31
CA GLU A 33 -11.35 -27.53 -12.86
C GLU A 33 -11.86 -26.15 -12.43
N LYS A 34 -12.77 -25.55 -13.23
CA LYS A 34 -13.36 -24.22 -12.97
C LYS A 34 -14.05 -24.12 -11.60
N GLY A 35 -14.48 -25.24 -11.02
CA GLY A 35 -15.05 -25.29 -9.66
C GLY A 35 -14.09 -24.84 -8.56
N PHE A 36 -12.79 -24.94 -8.77
CA PHE A 36 -11.77 -24.54 -7.80
C PHE A 36 -11.28 -23.10 -7.98
N ALA A 37 -11.84 -22.35 -8.93
CA ALA A 37 -11.32 -21.03 -9.31
C ALA A 37 -11.24 -20.03 -8.13
N PHE A 38 -12.26 -20.00 -7.26
CA PHE A 38 -12.25 -19.13 -6.07
C PHE A 38 -11.23 -19.58 -5.03
N HIS A 39 -11.11 -20.88 -4.78
CA HIS A 39 -10.12 -21.42 -3.84
C HIS A 39 -8.69 -21.11 -4.29
N ILE A 40 -8.42 -21.24 -5.59
CA ILE A 40 -7.12 -20.90 -6.17
C ILE A 40 -6.87 -19.40 -6.03
N LEU A 41 -7.86 -18.56 -6.34
CA LEU A 41 -7.74 -17.11 -6.22
C LEU A 41 -7.50 -16.67 -4.78
N GLU A 42 -8.18 -17.29 -3.82
CA GLU A 42 -7.98 -17.06 -2.39
C GLU A 42 -6.56 -17.44 -1.99
N ILE A 43 -6.08 -18.64 -2.32
CA ILE A 43 -4.71 -19.08 -2.02
C ILE A 43 -3.69 -18.11 -2.59
N ILE A 44 -3.83 -17.72 -3.86
CA ILE A 44 -2.93 -16.77 -4.52
C ILE A 44 -2.99 -15.41 -3.81
N SER A 45 -4.17 -14.93 -3.45
CA SER A 45 -4.30 -13.66 -2.73
C SER A 45 -3.59 -13.69 -1.37
N LEU A 46 -3.66 -14.82 -0.67
CA LEU A 46 -2.97 -15.02 0.60
C LEU A 46 -1.45 -15.16 0.43
N MET A 47 -0.99 -15.75 -0.68
CA MET A 47 0.44 -15.82 -1.02
C MET A 47 1.05 -14.43 -1.22
N PHE A 48 0.30 -13.49 -1.79
CA PHE A 48 0.78 -12.15 -2.10
C PHE A 48 0.34 -11.07 -1.08
N ARG A 49 -0.42 -11.44 -0.04
CA ARG A 49 -0.98 -10.52 0.96
C ARG A 49 0.05 -9.56 1.57
N GLU A 50 1.20 -10.10 1.96
CA GLU A 50 2.27 -9.33 2.64
C GLU A 50 3.15 -8.55 1.66
N GLN A 51 3.02 -8.76 0.35
CA GLN A 51 3.82 -8.08 -0.68
C GLN A 51 3.22 -6.75 -1.16
N ILE A 52 1.91 -6.52 -0.93
CA ILE A 52 1.18 -5.37 -1.52
C ILE A 52 1.50 -4.03 -0.87
N ALA A 53 1.84 -4.01 0.43
CA ALA A 53 2.17 -2.78 1.13
C ALA A 53 3.42 -2.09 0.54
N GLY A 54 4.22 -2.79 -0.28
CA GLY A 54 5.43 -2.26 -0.89
C GLY A 54 5.44 -2.26 -2.42
N ALA A 55 4.36 -2.55 -3.14
CA ALA A 55 4.42 -2.73 -4.59
C ALA A 55 5.06 -1.52 -5.33
N GLY A 56 4.91 -0.29 -4.82
CA GLY A 56 5.57 0.89 -5.38
C GLY A 56 7.01 1.16 -4.88
N VAL A 57 7.37 0.71 -3.68
CA VAL A 57 8.65 1.06 -2.99
C VAL A 57 9.60 -0.13 -2.92
N ASN A 58 9.11 -1.32 -2.58
CA ASN A 58 9.88 -2.55 -2.52
C ASN A 58 10.16 -3.13 -3.91
N MET A 59 9.25 -3.00 -4.87
CA MET A 59 9.52 -3.46 -6.25
C MET A 59 10.57 -2.59 -6.97
N LYS A 60 10.58 -1.27 -6.71
CA LYS A 60 11.67 -0.37 -7.13
C LYS A 60 13.01 -0.72 -6.45
N ARG A 61 12.99 -1.14 -5.18
CA ARG A 61 14.21 -1.60 -4.48
C ARG A 61 14.77 -2.89 -5.09
N ILE A 62 13.94 -3.79 -5.59
CA ILE A 62 14.39 -5.02 -6.28
C ILE A 62 15.06 -4.68 -7.61
N GLU A 63 14.49 -3.75 -8.39
CA GLU A 63 15.10 -3.24 -9.63
C GLU A 63 16.47 -2.56 -9.36
N LEU A 64 16.56 -1.78 -8.27
CA LEU A 64 17.82 -1.19 -7.78
C LEU A 64 18.81 -2.21 -7.19
N CYS A 65 18.35 -3.35 -6.67
CA CYS A 65 19.22 -4.36 -6.08
C CYS A 65 19.95 -5.18 -7.15
N CYS A 66 19.30 -5.43 -8.29
CA CYS A 66 19.96 -5.96 -9.49
C CYS A 66 20.91 -4.93 -10.13
N SER A 67 20.65 -3.64 -9.94
CA SER A 67 21.45 -2.53 -10.47
C SER A 67 22.27 -1.86 -9.37
N SER A 68 23.26 -2.55 -8.82
CA SER A 68 24.43 -2.03 -8.06
C SER A 68 24.35 -0.57 -7.56
N SER A 69 23.45 -0.20 -6.65
CA SER A 69 23.36 1.18 -6.12
C SER A 69 22.57 1.28 -4.81
N ILE A 70 22.97 0.53 -3.78
CA ILE A 70 22.32 0.58 -2.46
C ILE A 70 22.80 1.79 -1.61
N LEU A 71 23.81 2.54 -2.06
CA LEU A 71 24.47 3.58 -1.24
C LEU A 71 23.81 4.98 -1.31
N GLY A 72 22.73 5.18 -2.09
CA GLY A 72 22.17 6.51 -2.35
C GLY A 72 20.93 6.93 -1.55
N MET A 73 20.26 6.01 -0.84
CA MET A 73 18.92 6.27 -0.27
C MET A 73 18.87 6.44 1.25
N LEU A 74 20.03 6.37 1.94
CA LEU A 74 20.14 6.68 3.39
C LEU A 74 20.52 8.14 3.67
N THR A 75 20.18 9.06 2.77
CA THR A 75 20.50 10.49 2.90
C THR A 75 19.28 11.39 3.04
N ASN A 76 18.12 10.85 3.44
CA ASN A 76 16.94 11.67 3.76
C ASN A 76 16.51 11.63 5.23
N ASP A 77 17.15 10.81 6.08
CA ASP A 77 16.89 10.78 7.53
C ASP A 77 17.82 11.72 8.34
N GLN A 78 18.63 12.55 7.66
CA GLN A 78 19.49 13.54 8.31
C GLN A 78 19.10 14.96 7.92
N LEU A 79 17.93 15.41 8.34
CA LEU A 79 17.65 16.84 8.53
C LEU A 79 16.51 17.11 9.52
N CYS A 80 16.32 16.24 10.51
CA CYS A 80 15.73 16.66 11.77
C CYS A 80 16.84 17.18 12.67
N ILE A 81 17.45 18.30 12.27
CA ILE A 81 18.04 19.21 13.24
C ILE A 81 16.85 19.61 14.09
N TYR A 82 16.73 18.98 15.27
CA TYR A 82 15.94 19.48 16.37
C TYR A 82 16.57 20.83 16.77
N SER A 83 16.31 21.86 15.96
CA SER A 83 16.47 23.24 16.35
C SER A 83 15.52 23.40 17.53
N PHE A 84 16.10 23.62 18.69
CA PHE A 84 15.39 24.04 19.88
C PHE A 84 14.76 25.42 19.61
N ASN A 85 13.67 25.46 18.82
CA ASN A 85 12.78 26.61 18.75
C ASN A 85 12.03 26.69 20.08
N ARG A 86 12.71 27.18 21.12
CA ARG A 86 12.07 27.70 22.35
C ARG A 86 11.37 29.03 22.10
N PHE A 87 11.60 29.63 20.93
CA PHE A 87 10.89 30.82 20.48
C PHE A 87 9.57 30.41 19.81
N GLY A 88 8.57 30.10 20.62
CA GLY A 88 7.19 30.05 20.15
C GLY A 88 6.69 31.48 19.97
N GLY A 89 6.97 32.08 18.82
CA GLY A 89 6.59 33.45 18.50
C GLY A 89 5.11 33.74 18.78
N THR A 90 4.80 35.02 19.01
CA THR A 90 3.44 35.51 19.26
C THR A 90 2.91 36.17 17.99
N TYR A 91 1.82 35.65 17.44
CA TYR A 91 1.25 36.12 16.18
C TYR A 91 -0.14 36.71 16.41
N GLU A 92 -0.46 37.75 15.66
CA GLU A 92 -1.83 38.28 15.59
C GLU A 92 -2.61 37.53 14.50
N LEU A 93 -3.75 36.94 14.87
CA LEU A 93 -4.58 36.18 13.95
C LEU A 93 -5.61 37.11 13.27
N THR A 94 -5.34 37.47 12.02
CA THR A 94 -6.26 38.26 11.21
C THR A 94 -7.49 37.43 10.83
N ASN A 95 -8.63 38.08 10.59
CA ASN A 95 -9.89 37.43 10.20
C ASN A 95 -10.54 36.50 11.25
N THR A 96 -10.13 36.60 12.52
CA THR A 96 -10.82 35.95 13.64
C THR A 96 -11.13 36.94 14.73
N LYS A 97 -12.38 36.94 15.22
CA LYS A 97 -12.79 37.85 16.30
C LYS A 97 -12.36 37.27 17.65
N SER A 98 -11.68 38.11 18.42
CA SER A 98 -11.43 37.86 19.83
C SER A 98 -12.72 38.03 20.64
N ILE A 99 -12.75 37.46 21.84
CA ILE A 99 -13.85 37.65 22.81
C ILE A 99 -13.82 39.08 23.37
N SER A 100 -12.67 39.76 23.30
CA SER A 100 -12.47 41.14 23.73
C SER A 100 -12.25 42.07 22.54
N GLU A 101 -12.22 43.39 22.78
CA GLU A 101 -11.84 44.42 21.79
C GLU A 101 -10.36 44.38 21.35
N ARG A 102 -9.57 43.41 21.84
CA ARG A 102 -8.15 43.25 21.50
C ARG A 102 -7.97 42.15 20.45
N PRO A 103 -6.96 42.25 19.58
CA PRO A 103 -6.71 41.23 18.56
C PRO A 103 -6.41 39.85 19.17
N LEU A 104 -6.77 38.78 18.43
CA LEU A 104 -6.54 37.40 18.88
C LEU A 104 -5.06 37.04 18.74
N ILE A 105 -4.42 36.66 19.84
CA ILE A 105 -3.01 36.28 19.87
C ILE A 105 -2.88 34.75 19.78
N TYR A 106 -2.02 34.29 18.87
CA TYR A 106 -1.70 32.89 18.65
C TYR A 106 -0.24 32.59 19.02
N HIS A 107 -0.03 31.55 19.84
CA HIS A 107 1.26 31.18 20.43
C HIS A 107 1.71 29.79 19.98
N HIS A 108 1.93 29.59 18.67
CA HIS A 108 2.56 28.37 18.17
C HIS A 108 3.40 28.66 16.94
N ASP A 109 4.37 27.78 16.69
CA ASP A 109 5.27 27.87 15.54
C ASP A 109 4.48 27.64 14.23
N VAL A 110 4.18 28.74 13.54
CA VAL A 110 3.47 28.74 12.24
C VAL A 110 4.30 28.10 11.12
N THR A 111 5.62 27.94 11.31
CA THR A 111 6.51 27.36 10.30
C THR A 111 6.35 25.84 10.16
N LYS A 112 5.85 25.13 11.18
CA LYS A 112 5.63 23.68 11.11
C LYS A 112 4.58 23.28 10.06
N ASN A 113 3.58 24.13 9.83
CA ASN A 113 2.57 23.90 8.79
C ASN A 113 3.12 24.03 7.36
N LEU A 114 4.26 24.71 7.17
CA LEU A 114 4.93 24.87 5.88
C LEU A 114 5.54 23.54 5.40
N MET A 115 6.14 22.76 6.30
CA MET A 115 6.77 21.47 5.95
C MET A 115 5.76 20.33 5.77
N SER A 116 4.68 20.30 6.55
CA SER A 116 3.73 19.19 6.54
C SER A 116 2.87 19.12 5.27
N LYS A 117 2.59 20.26 4.61
CA LYS A 117 1.71 20.29 3.42
C LYS A 117 2.42 19.98 2.11
N VAL A 118 3.76 20.01 2.07
CA VAL A 118 4.55 19.65 0.87
C VAL A 118 4.57 18.13 0.63
N ALA A 119 4.17 17.32 1.63
CA ALA A 119 4.20 15.86 1.54
C ALA A 119 2.89 15.21 1.05
N SER A 120 1.83 15.97 0.77
CA SER A 120 0.55 15.42 0.28
C SER A 120 0.35 15.76 -1.20
N PRO A 121 0.49 14.79 -2.13
CA PRO A 121 0.29 15.03 -3.55
C PRO A 121 -1.22 15.14 -3.83
N GLY A 122 -1.71 16.34 -4.17
CA GLY A 122 -3.06 16.52 -4.71
C GLY A 122 -3.88 17.70 -4.17
N SER A 123 -3.35 18.55 -3.30
CA SER A 123 -4.02 19.82 -3.01
C SER A 123 -3.59 20.87 -4.04
N ASP A 124 -4.51 21.35 -4.86
CA ASP A 124 -4.29 22.43 -5.82
C ASP A 124 -3.75 23.68 -5.11
N ILE A 125 -2.44 23.91 -5.22
CA ILE A 125 -1.75 25.07 -4.66
C ILE A 125 -2.04 26.26 -5.60
N SER A 126 -3.24 26.83 -5.47
CA SER A 126 -3.48 28.19 -5.95
C SER A 126 -2.99 29.16 -4.88
N SER A 127 -1.87 29.84 -5.18
CA SER A 127 -1.47 31.19 -4.75
C SER A 127 -2.05 31.77 -3.44
N TYR A 128 -1.87 31.11 -2.31
CA TYR A 128 -1.97 31.74 -0.99
C TYR A 128 -0.71 31.40 -0.21
N ASN A 129 -0.04 32.41 0.33
CA ASN A 129 1.18 32.20 1.11
C ASN A 129 0.85 31.25 2.26
N ALA A 130 1.65 30.21 2.45
CA ALA A 130 1.41 29.16 3.43
C ALA A 130 1.37 29.64 4.90
N THR A 131 1.62 30.94 5.14
CA THR A 131 1.41 31.67 6.39
C THR A 131 -0.05 31.96 6.70
N ASP A 132 -0.96 31.92 5.72
CA ASP A 132 -2.31 32.47 5.86
C ASP A 132 -3.32 31.49 6.47
N ILE A 133 -2.94 30.21 6.64
CA ILE A 133 -3.84 29.17 7.15
C ILE A 133 -3.25 28.55 8.41
N VAL A 134 -3.75 29.03 9.56
CA VAL A 134 -3.45 28.48 10.89
C VAL A 134 -4.54 27.48 11.29
N ASP A 135 -4.16 26.23 11.58
CA ASP A 135 -5.08 25.25 12.14
C ASP A 135 -5.24 25.44 13.65
N LEU A 136 -6.37 25.99 14.07
CA LEU A 136 -6.69 26.22 15.47
C LEU A 136 -7.05 24.94 16.23
N ASN A 137 -7.10 23.77 15.57
CA ASN A 137 -7.41 22.50 16.22
C ASN A 137 -6.18 21.76 16.74
N ILE A 138 -4.99 22.27 16.43
CA ILE A 138 -3.73 21.77 16.97
C ILE A 138 -3.80 21.83 18.50
N ASN A 139 -3.46 20.71 19.16
CA ASN A 139 -3.50 20.54 20.62
C ASN A 139 -4.88 20.63 21.31
N LYS A 140 -5.99 20.81 20.58
CA LYS A 140 -7.32 20.71 21.19
C LYS A 140 -7.61 19.27 21.58
N ARG A 141 -8.17 19.07 22.78
CA ARG A 141 -8.64 17.76 23.25
C ARG A 141 -9.69 17.22 22.29
N GLN A 142 -9.35 16.17 21.54
CA GLN A 142 -10.31 15.53 20.64
C GLN A 142 -11.23 14.58 21.43
N PHE A 143 -12.54 14.68 21.19
CA PHE A 143 -13.51 13.76 21.77
C PHE A 143 -13.35 12.35 21.18
N ARG A 144 -13.47 11.33 22.02
CA ARG A 144 -13.43 9.93 21.58
C ARG A 144 -14.57 9.68 20.59
N ARG A 145 -14.23 9.43 19.32
CA ARG A 145 -15.21 8.94 18.34
C ARG A 145 -15.52 7.46 18.65
N PRO A 146 -16.80 7.06 18.67
CA PRO A 146 -17.16 5.65 18.83
C PRO A 146 -16.54 4.80 17.71
N ARG A 147 -16.21 3.54 18.02
CA ARG A 147 -15.41 2.67 17.14
C ARG A 147 -15.97 2.55 15.71
N ASN A 148 -17.29 2.52 15.55
CA ASN A 148 -17.97 2.39 14.26
C ASN A 148 -17.97 3.67 13.40
N ARG A 149 -17.54 4.82 13.97
CA ARG A 149 -17.40 6.10 13.27
C ARG A 149 -15.94 6.51 13.08
N LYS A 150 -15.00 5.64 13.46
CA LYS A 150 -13.60 5.85 13.11
C LYS A 150 -13.45 5.54 11.62
N PRO A 151 -12.67 6.34 10.88
CA PRO A 151 -12.26 5.93 9.55
C PRO A 151 -11.57 4.56 9.66
N LEU A 152 -11.73 3.72 8.64
CA LEU A 152 -10.97 2.48 8.54
C LEU A 152 -9.48 2.87 8.52
N ILE A 153 -8.76 2.55 9.58
CA ILE A 153 -7.30 2.75 9.62
C ILE A 153 -6.73 1.52 8.95
N ASP A 154 -6.43 1.65 7.66
CA ASP A 154 -5.71 0.62 6.92
C ASP A 154 -4.25 0.69 7.39
N THR A 155 -3.90 -0.11 8.40
CA THR A 155 -2.50 -0.27 8.79
C THR A 155 -1.84 -1.13 7.72
N GLU A 156 -1.16 -0.49 6.77
CA GLU A 156 -0.30 -1.19 5.83
C GLU A 156 0.79 -1.91 6.62
N VAL A 157 0.64 -3.22 6.77
CA VAL A 157 1.64 -4.05 7.45
C VAL A 157 2.78 -4.26 6.46
N TYR A 158 3.84 -3.45 6.60
CA TYR A 158 5.05 -3.59 5.80
C TYR A 158 5.87 -4.77 6.31
N HIS A 159 5.92 -5.86 5.54
CA HIS A 159 6.88 -6.94 5.75
C HIS A 159 7.81 -7.00 4.55
N ASN A 160 9.11 -6.82 4.81
CA ASN A 160 10.15 -7.03 3.81
C ASN A 160 10.53 -8.51 3.83
N SER A 161 9.91 -9.32 2.98
CA SER A 161 10.26 -10.73 2.83
C SER A 161 11.71 -10.91 2.38
N LEU A 162 12.27 -12.09 2.65
CA LEU A 162 13.60 -12.46 2.16
C LEU A 162 13.67 -12.34 0.62
N VAL A 163 14.84 -11.94 0.08
CA VAL A 163 15.07 -11.76 -1.36
C VAL A 163 14.70 -13.02 -2.17
N THR A 164 14.98 -14.21 -1.64
CA THR A 164 14.59 -15.48 -2.26
C THR A 164 13.08 -15.62 -2.44
N VAL A 165 12.29 -15.20 -1.44
CA VAL A 165 10.83 -15.22 -1.49
C VAL A 165 10.31 -14.22 -2.52
N GLN A 166 10.92 -13.04 -2.59
CA GLN A 166 10.56 -12.00 -3.56
C GLN A 166 10.79 -12.48 -5.01
N LEU A 167 11.95 -13.09 -5.30
CA LEU A 167 12.25 -13.65 -6.62
C LEU A 167 11.30 -14.78 -6.99
N PHE A 168 11.02 -15.69 -6.05
CA PHE A 168 10.04 -16.75 -6.23
C PHE A 168 8.65 -16.21 -6.57
N LEU A 169 8.14 -15.28 -5.77
CA LEU A 169 6.82 -14.68 -5.97
C LEU A 169 6.75 -13.89 -7.29
N GLN A 170 7.82 -13.21 -7.68
CA GLN A 170 7.90 -12.53 -8.97
C GLN A 170 7.83 -13.53 -10.14
N GLN A 171 8.61 -14.61 -10.08
CA GLN A 171 8.60 -15.66 -11.11
C GLN A 171 7.24 -16.34 -11.21
N PHE A 172 6.60 -16.63 -10.07
CA PHE A 172 5.24 -17.17 -10.03
C PHE A 172 4.23 -16.21 -10.64
N CYS A 173 4.28 -14.92 -10.25
CA CYS A 173 3.38 -13.89 -10.75
C CYS A 173 3.48 -13.75 -12.28
N TRP A 174 4.69 -13.80 -12.82
CA TRP A 174 4.92 -13.76 -14.25
C TRP A 174 4.26 -14.94 -14.98
N ARG A 175 4.49 -16.18 -14.53
CA ARG A 175 3.88 -17.38 -15.12
C ARG A 175 2.35 -17.36 -15.00
N PHE A 176 1.85 -16.92 -13.85
CA PHE A 176 0.42 -16.79 -13.59
C PHE A 176 -0.25 -15.80 -14.55
N LEU A 177 0.34 -14.63 -14.75
CA LEU A 177 -0.18 -13.62 -15.68
C LEU A 177 -0.16 -14.06 -17.14
N GLN A 178 0.87 -14.81 -17.55
CA GLN A 178 0.99 -15.26 -18.94
C GLN A 178 -0.07 -16.31 -19.32
N HIS A 179 -0.42 -17.21 -18.41
CA HIS A 179 -1.20 -18.40 -18.75
C HIS A 179 -2.53 -18.51 -18.02
N CYS A 180 -2.61 -18.07 -16.76
CA CYS A 180 -3.71 -18.43 -15.86
C CYS A 180 -4.65 -17.26 -15.55
N TYR A 181 -4.16 -16.01 -15.61
CA TYR A 181 -4.93 -14.85 -15.14
C TYR A 181 -6.25 -14.66 -15.90
N ASN A 182 -6.22 -14.61 -17.23
CA ASN A 182 -7.44 -14.42 -18.03
C ASN A 182 -8.48 -15.54 -17.82
N PRO A 183 -8.15 -16.85 -17.99
CA PRO A 183 -9.14 -17.91 -17.79
C PRO A 183 -9.68 -17.95 -16.36
N LEU A 184 -8.83 -17.73 -15.36
CA LEU A 184 -9.25 -17.71 -13.96
C LEU A 184 -10.18 -16.53 -13.67
N MET A 185 -9.82 -15.33 -14.10
CA MET A 185 -10.62 -14.12 -13.85
C MET A 185 -11.95 -14.15 -14.60
N HIS A 186 -12.00 -14.69 -15.82
CA HIS A 186 -13.26 -14.91 -16.52
C HIS A 186 -14.15 -15.94 -15.82
N SER A 187 -13.57 -17.05 -15.35
CA SER A 187 -14.31 -18.07 -14.60
C SER A 187 -14.94 -17.46 -13.33
N VAL A 188 -14.11 -16.79 -12.52
CA VAL A 188 -14.53 -16.12 -11.28
C VAL A 188 -15.60 -15.05 -11.54
N HIS A 189 -15.39 -14.19 -12.54
CA HIS A 189 -16.35 -13.16 -12.92
C HIS A 189 -17.70 -13.76 -13.35
N SER A 190 -17.69 -14.86 -14.13
CA SER A 190 -18.92 -15.52 -14.57
C SER A 190 -19.76 -16.06 -13.42
N VAL A 191 -19.12 -16.56 -12.37
CA VAL A 191 -19.79 -17.06 -11.16
C VAL A 191 -20.28 -15.92 -10.28
N LEU A 192 -19.51 -14.82 -10.20
CA LEU A 192 -19.89 -13.61 -9.47
C LEU A 192 -21.16 -12.98 -10.06
N VAL A 193 -21.21 -12.83 -11.38
CA VAL A 193 -22.38 -12.27 -12.10
C VAL A 193 -23.62 -13.15 -11.91
N ARG A 194 -23.44 -14.47 -11.79
CA ARG A 194 -24.52 -15.43 -11.52
C ARG A 194 -24.98 -15.45 -10.05
N GLN A 195 -24.41 -14.61 -9.18
CA GLN A 195 -24.71 -14.54 -7.75
C GLN A 195 -24.58 -15.89 -7.02
N ALA A 196 -23.77 -16.81 -7.54
CA ALA A 196 -23.53 -18.12 -6.95
C ALA A 196 -22.28 -18.15 -6.03
N ALA A 197 -21.71 -16.97 -5.74
CA ALA A 197 -20.52 -16.81 -4.92
C ALA A 197 -20.85 -16.82 -3.41
N GLN A 198 -19.89 -17.25 -2.60
CA GLN A 198 -20.00 -17.24 -1.14
C GLN A 198 -19.72 -15.83 -0.59
N THR A 199 -20.08 -15.62 0.67
CA THR A 199 -19.77 -14.38 1.39
C THR A 199 -18.25 -14.18 1.45
N ASN A 200 -17.77 -13.02 0.99
CA ASN A 200 -16.37 -12.54 0.91
C ASN A 200 -15.60 -12.87 -0.37
N ASP A 201 -16.11 -13.71 -1.27
CA ASP A 201 -15.40 -14.08 -2.52
C ASP A 201 -15.10 -12.86 -3.42
N GLU A 202 -15.99 -11.88 -3.42
CA GLU A 202 -15.82 -10.60 -4.11
C GLU A 202 -14.57 -9.83 -3.64
N THR A 203 -14.19 -9.96 -2.37
CA THR A 203 -13.05 -9.23 -1.82
C THR A 203 -11.73 -9.74 -2.39
N TYR A 204 -11.59 -11.06 -2.56
CA TYR A 204 -10.40 -11.67 -3.18
C TYR A 204 -10.29 -11.34 -4.66
N PHE A 205 -11.42 -11.31 -5.38
CA PHE A 205 -11.46 -10.90 -6.79
C PHE A 205 -11.00 -9.46 -7.00
N LEU A 206 -11.58 -8.51 -6.24
CA LEU A 206 -11.22 -7.10 -6.35
C LEU A 206 -9.78 -6.84 -5.89
N TRP A 207 -9.34 -7.55 -4.85
CA TRP A 207 -7.96 -7.50 -4.38
C TRP A 207 -6.98 -7.98 -5.46
N ALA A 208 -7.26 -9.13 -6.07
CA ALA A 208 -6.42 -9.72 -7.11
C ALA A 208 -6.35 -8.82 -8.34
N MET A 209 -7.49 -8.31 -8.79
CA MET A 209 -7.57 -7.36 -9.89
C MET A 209 -6.68 -6.13 -9.64
N ARG A 210 -6.81 -5.49 -8.48
CA ARG A 210 -5.99 -4.32 -8.10
C ARG A 210 -4.50 -4.65 -8.07
N PHE A 211 -4.13 -5.79 -7.48
CA PHE A 211 -2.74 -6.21 -7.35
C PHE A 211 -2.09 -6.51 -8.71
N PHE A 212 -2.72 -7.38 -9.49
CA PHE A 212 -2.15 -7.84 -10.76
C PHE A 212 -2.14 -6.71 -11.81
N MET A 213 -3.14 -5.83 -11.85
CA MET A 213 -3.09 -4.64 -12.71
C MET A 213 -1.97 -3.68 -12.29
N ALA A 214 -1.75 -3.48 -10.98
CA ALA A 214 -0.63 -2.67 -10.51
C ALA A 214 0.73 -3.30 -10.86
N PHE A 215 0.86 -4.62 -10.72
CA PHE A 215 2.05 -5.38 -11.12
C PHE A 215 2.34 -5.20 -12.62
N CYS A 216 1.34 -5.38 -13.49
CA CYS A 216 1.52 -5.23 -14.93
C CYS A 216 1.94 -3.83 -15.35
N ARG A 217 1.45 -2.79 -14.65
CA ARG A 217 1.88 -1.39 -14.87
C ARG A 217 3.35 -1.17 -14.52
N LEU A 218 3.88 -1.84 -13.50
CA LEU A 218 5.27 -1.72 -13.08
C LEU A 218 6.23 -2.43 -14.03
N PHE A 219 5.89 -3.65 -14.46
CA PHE A 219 6.75 -4.47 -15.33
C PHE A 219 6.58 -4.17 -16.84
N ARG A 220 5.84 -3.11 -17.20
CA ARG A 220 5.49 -2.76 -18.60
C ARG A 220 5.01 -3.98 -19.38
N PHE A 221 4.14 -4.76 -18.76
CA PHE A 221 3.65 -6.00 -19.35
C PHE A 221 2.82 -5.70 -20.60
N ASN A 222 2.85 -6.61 -21.58
CA ASN A 222 2.11 -6.42 -22.82
C ASN A 222 0.60 -6.47 -22.50
N PRO A 223 -0.21 -5.44 -22.85
CA PRO A 223 -1.63 -5.40 -22.50
C PRO A 223 -2.44 -6.59 -23.03
N GLU A 224 -1.93 -7.32 -24.03
CA GLU A 224 -2.54 -8.55 -24.57
C GLU A 224 -2.86 -9.63 -23.51
N TYR A 225 -2.11 -9.67 -22.41
CA TYR A 225 -2.27 -10.70 -21.37
C TYR A 225 -3.30 -10.35 -20.29
N ILE A 226 -3.92 -9.17 -20.35
CA ILE A 226 -4.99 -8.74 -19.44
C ILE A 226 -6.17 -8.35 -20.34
N ARG A 227 -7.02 -9.31 -20.69
CA ARG A 227 -8.23 -9.08 -21.48
C ARG A 227 -9.49 -9.41 -20.68
#